data_AF-A0A8I5ZWD9-F1
#
_entry.id   AF-A0A8I5ZWD9-F1
#
_cell.length_a   1.000
_cell.length_b   1.000
_cell.length_c   1.000
_cell.angle_alpha   90.00
_cell.angle_beta   90.00
_cell.angle_gamma   90.00
#
_symmetry.space_group_name_H-M   'P 1'
#
loop_
_entity.id
_entity.type
_entity.pdbx_description
1 polymer ?
#
loop_
_entity_poly.entity_id
_entity_poly.type
_entity_poly.pdbx_seq_one_letter_code
_entity_poly.pdbx_strand_id
1 'polypeptide(L)'
;MHRVPQLTTPWASRDLQRAWEKTYQNHRKKVQNAQPLVDTRPPQTYSHLHLKFKKLKMEEERLSIIDRNNYLLLQRVASAMKTGRRIDGQNNFTWRSLNRKSREQALMKVQKQNQAVPERLRSSEPWYGAQRWREDWTAMATRPCTCRHTWRKDACEVCGETGRHGGDAL
;
A
#
# COMPACT_ATOMS: atom_id res chain seq x y z
N MET A 1 80.78 27.14 4.30
CA MET A 1 81.25 27.45 5.66
C MET A 1 82.57 28.21 5.55
N HIS A 2 82.56 29.55 5.55
CA HIS A 2 83.81 30.32 5.57
C HIS A 2 84.44 30.18 6.95
N ARG A 3 85.54 29.43 7.05
CA ARG A 3 86.38 29.41 8.25
C ARG A 3 87.21 30.69 8.29
N VAL A 4 87.25 31.29 9.47
CA VAL A 4 88.07 32.48 9.75
C VAL A 4 89.55 32.11 9.58
N PRO A 5 90.36 32.95 8.90
CA PRO A 5 91.81 32.75 8.83
C PRO A 5 92.42 32.69 10.23
N GLN A 6 93.13 31.61 10.54
CA GLN A 6 93.85 31.47 11.81
C GLN A 6 95.03 32.45 11.80
N LEU A 7 95.02 33.45 12.68
CA LEU A 7 96.14 34.38 12.83
C LEU A 7 97.28 33.69 13.57
N THR A 8 98.36 33.38 12.86
CA THR A 8 99.59 32.80 13.42
C THR A 8 100.45 33.87 14.09
N THR A 9 100.07 34.35 15.29
CA THR A 9 101.02 35.09 16.14
C THR A 9 100.95 34.66 17.61
N PRO A 10 102.10 34.64 18.33
CA PRO A 10 102.19 34.01 19.64
C PRO A 10 101.70 34.97 20.73
N TRP A 11 100.73 34.50 21.49
CA TRP A 11 100.31 34.95 22.82
C TRP A 11 99.47 36.25 22.97
N ALA A 12 99.74 37.34 22.24
CA ALA A 12 98.89 38.56 22.29
C ALA A 12 97.64 38.48 21.37
N SER A 13 97.50 37.39 20.60
CA SER A 13 96.49 37.28 19.54
C SER A 13 95.19 36.58 19.95
N ARG A 14 95.17 35.78 21.03
CA ARG A 14 94.02 34.92 21.34
C ARG A 14 92.81 35.70 21.85
N ASP A 15 93.01 36.65 22.75
CA ASP A 15 91.90 37.46 23.30
C ASP A 15 91.39 38.46 22.26
N LEU A 16 92.29 39.02 21.45
CA LEU A 16 91.93 39.84 20.29
C LEU A 16 91.16 39.02 19.24
N GLN A 17 91.57 37.78 18.97
CA GLN A 17 90.87 36.87 18.06
C GLN A 17 89.49 36.47 18.60
N ARG A 18 89.35 36.22 19.91
CA ARG A 18 88.05 35.96 20.54
C ARG A 18 87.14 37.19 20.51
N ALA A 19 87.68 38.37 20.77
CA ALA A 19 86.93 39.63 20.69
C ALA A 19 86.44 39.88 19.26
N TRP A 20 87.31 39.67 18.27
CA TRP A 20 86.98 39.78 16.85
C TRP A 20 85.94 38.74 16.41
N GLU A 21 86.09 37.49 16.83
CA GLU A 21 85.10 36.44 16.55
C GLU A 21 83.74 36.82 17.14
N LYS A 22 83.71 37.34 18.37
CA LYS A 22 82.48 37.78 19.03
C LYS A 22 81.83 38.95 18.30
N THR A 23 82.60 39.96 17.86
CA THR A 23 82.06 41.09 17.11
C THR A 23 81.58 40.68 15.73
N TYR A 24 82.30 39.77 15.05
CA TYR A 24 81.90 39.20 13.76
C TYR A 24 80.61 38.39 13.88
N GLN A 25 80.50 37.51 14.87
CA GLN A 25 79.27 36.74 15.13
C GLN A 25 78.10 37.67 15.48
N ASN A 26 78.32 38.71 16.28
CA ASN A 26 77.30 39.70 16.59
C ASN A 26 76.87 40.49 15.35
N HIS A 27 77.81 40.88 14.49
CA HIS A 27 77.51 41.53 13.21
C HIS A 27 76.68 40.61 12.32
N ARG A 28 77.07 39.33 12.17
CA ARG A 28 76.32 38.35 11.36
C ARG A 28 74.91 38.14 11.90
N LYS A 29 74.72 38.07 13.22
CA LYS A 29 73.39 38.03 13.85
C LYS A 29 72.56 39.28 13.54
N LYS A 30 73.16 40.47 13.57
CA LYS A 30 72.47 41.72 13.20
C LYS A 30 72.08 41.73 11.72
N VAL A 31 72.95 41.24 10.83
CA VAL A 31 72.66 41.12 9.40
C VAL A 31 71.54 40.12 9.13
N GLN A 32 71.56 38.96 9.79
CA GLN A 32 70.52 37.93 9.62
C GLN A 32 69.15 38.39 10.15
N ASN A 33 69.13 39.10 11.28
CA ASN A 33 67.91 39.55 11.92
C ASN A 33 67.43 40.93 11.42
N ALA A 34 68.16 41.55 10.49
CA ALA A 34 67.77 42.84 9.92
C ALA A 34 66.40 42.70 9.24
N GLN A 35 65.41 43.41 9.76
CA GLN A 35 64.10 43.47 9.16
C GLN A 35 64.16 44.35 7.90
N PRO A 36 63.42 43.98 6.83
CA PRO A 36 63.31 44.84 5.65
C PRO A 36 62.66 46.17 6.04
N LEU A 37 63.16 47.27 5.48
CA LEU A 37 62.62 48.62 5.73
C LEU A 37 61.20 48.78 5.20
N VAL A 38 60.84 48.01 4.18
CA VAL A 38 59.53 48.04 3.52
C VAL A 38 58.86 46.68 3.67
N ASP A 39 57.62 46.69 4.15
CA ASP A 39 56.80 45.49 4.18
C ASP A 39 56.43 45.11 2.74
N THR A 40 56.84 43.92 2.32
CA THR A 40 56.56 43.35 0.99
C THR A 40 55.55 42.21 1.06
N ARG A 41 54.93 41.99 2.23
CA ARG A 41 53.93 40.93 2.41
C ARG A 41 52.66 41.26 1.62
N PRO A 42 51.96 40.24 1.10
CA PRO A 42 50.68 40.44 0.47
C PRO A 42 49.67 41.00 1.49
N PRO A 43 48.75 41.87 1.05
CA PRO A 43 47.70 42.39 1.92
C PRO A 43 46.79 41.26 2.41
N GLN A 44 46.16 41.48 3.56
CA GLN A 44 45.24 40.51 4.15
C GLN A 44 44.06 40.24 3.20
N THR A 45 43.86 38.97 2.87
CA THR A 45 42.74 38.54 2.04
C THR A 45 41.51 38.35 2.92
N TYR A 46 40.42 39.05 2.62
CA TYR A 46 39.15 38.87 3.31
C TYR A 46 38.24 37.89 2.57
N SER A 47 37.61 36.97 3.31
CA SER A 47 36.70 35.95 2.76
C SER A 47 35.48 36.56 2.08
N HIS A 48 34.94 37.66 2.61
CA HIS A 48 33.76 38.34 2.07
C HIS A 48 33.99 39.01 0.70
N LEU A 49 35.25 39.21 0.29
CA LEU A 49 35.59 39.70 -1.05
C LEU A 49 35.44 38.60 -2.11
N HIS A 50 35.67 37.34 -1.72
CA HIS A 50 35.65 36.19 -2.61
C HIS A 50 34.33 35.42 -2.51
N LEU A 51 33.65 35.50 -1.35
CA LEU A 51 32.43 34.75 -1.04
C LEU A 51 31.24 35.69 -0.83
N LYS A 52 30.14 35.39 -1.53
CA LYS A 52 28.85 36.08 -1.36
C LYS A 52 28.04 35.40 -0.25
N PHE A 53 28.39 35.66 1.01
CA PHE A 53 27.75 35.01 2.18
C PHE A 53 26.22 35.09 2.18
N LYS A 54 25.63 36.25 1.83
CA LYS A 54 24.17 36.40 1.72
C LYS A 54 23.57 35.43 0.70
N LYS A 55 24.21 35.26 -0.44
CA LYS A 55 23.74 34.35 -1.49
C LYS A 55 23.79 32.91 -1.00
N LEU A 56 24.90 32.50 -0.38
CA LEU A 56 25.07 31.14 0.16
C LEU A 56 24.00 30.83 1.21
N LYS A 57 23.76 31.77 2.14
CA LYS A 57 22.73 31.61 3.16
C LYS A 57 21.32 31.47 2.59
N MET A 58 20.94 32.30 1.61
CA MET A 58 19.62 32.18 1.00
C MET A 58 19.45 30.86 0.23
N GLU A 59 20.51 30.34 -0.38
CA GLU A 59 20.46 29.03 -1.05
C GLU A 59 20.29 27.90 -0.05
N GLU A 60 21.02 27.93 1.07
CA GLU A 60 20.87 26.95 2.16
C GLU A 60 19.45 26.96 2.74
N GLU A 61 18.89 28.14 3.00
CA GLU A 61 17.51 28.29 3.48
C GLU A 61 16.50 27.74 2.46
N ARG A 62 16.71 28.03 1.17
CA ARG A 62 15.86 27.51 0.08
C ARG A 62 15.90 25.98 0.02
N LEU A 63 17.09 25.38 0.10
CA LEU A 63 17.28 23.93 0.08
C LEU A 63 16.63 23.27 1.31
N SER A 64 16.78 23.87 2.50
CA SER A 64 16.13 23.39 3.73
C SER A 64 14.60 23.34 3.61
N ILE A 65 14.00 24.36 2.98
CA ILE A 65 12.55 24.38 2.71
C ILE A 65 12.17 23.26 1.73
N ILE A 66 12.95 23.07 0.66
CA ILE A 66 12.72 22.01 -0.34
C ILE A 66 12.78 20.63 0.32
N ASP A 67 13.80 20.36 1.14
CA ASP A 67 13.98 19.08 1.80
C ASP A 67 12.85 18.77 2.79
N ARG A 68 12.42 19.77 3.56
CA ARG A 68 11.26 19.64 4.44
C ARG A 68 9.98 19.32 3.67
N ASN A 69 9.76 20.00 2.55
CA ASN A 69 8.59 19.78 1.70
C ASN A 69 8.62 18.40 1.03
N ASN A 70 9.79 17.96 0.56
CA ASN A 70 9.99 16.63 0.00
C ASN A 70 9.70 15.55 1.03
N TYR A 71 10.20 15.70 2.27
CA TYR A 71 9.89 14.79 3.36
C TYR A 71 8.38 14.71 3.64
N LEU A 72 7.70 15.87 3.74
CA LEU A 72 6.26 15.91 4.00
C LEU A 72 5.46 15.29 2.85
N LEU A 73 5.87 15.53 1.59
CA LEU A 73 5.25 14.95 0.41
C LEU A 73 5.40 13.43 0.42
N LEU A 74 6.62 12.93 0.67
CA LEU A 74 6.88 11.49 0.77
C LEU A 74 6.05 10.84 1.87
N GLN A 75 5.93 11.50 3.04
CA GLN A 75 5.08 11.03 4.12
C GLN A 75 3.61 10.95 3.69
N ARG A 76 3.09 11.98 2.99
CA ARG A 76 1.70 11.99 2.48
C ARG A 76 1.47 10.91 1.43
N VAL A 77 2.40 10.74 0.48
CA VAL A 77 2.34 9.69 -0.54
C VAL A 77 2.36 8.31 0.12
N ALA A 78 3.28 8.08 1.07
CA ALA A 78 3.35 6.83 1.80
C ALA A 78 2.04 6.53 2.57
N SER A 79 1.46 7.54 3.23
CA SER A 79 0.17 7.41 3.90
C SER A 79 -0.95 7.09 2.90
N ALA A 80 -1.03 7.80 1.77
CA ALA A 80 -2.03 7.55 0.74
C ALA A 80 -1.89 6.14 0.11
N MET A 81 -0.65 5.69 -0.14
CA MET A 81 -0.36 4.34 -0.63
C MET A 81 -0.77 3.27 0.39
N LYS A 82 -0.48 3.48 1.69
CA LYS A 82 -0.89 2.57 2.77
C LYS A 82 -2.41 2.50 2.94
N THR A 83 -3.09 3.65 2.85
CA THR A 83 -4.54 3.75 3.00
C THR A 83 -5.30 3.33 1.73
N GLY A 84 -4.58 2.89 0.69
CA GLY A 84 -5.05 2.35 -0.59
C GLY A 84 -6.56 2.17 -0.69
N ARG A 85 -7.24 3.08 -1.39
CA ARG A 85 -8.65 2.94 -1.79
C ARG A 85 -9.67 2.91 -0.65
N ARG A 86 -9.35 3.39 0.56
CA ARG A 86 -10.40 3.69 1.56
C ARG A 86 -11.08 5.01 1.20
N ILE A 87 -11.95 4.96 0.18
CA ILE A 87 -12.92 6.03 -0.08
C ILE A 87 -13.85 6.03 1.13
N ASP A 88 -13.66 7.00 2.02
CA ASP A 88 -14.50 7.36 3.15
C ASP A 88 -15.94 7.74 2.72
N GLY A 89 -16.18 7.81 1.42
CA GLY A 89 -17.50 7.86 0.81
C GLY A 89 -18.13 6.49 0.53
N GLN A 90 -18.21 5.58 1.50
CA GLN A 90 -19.36 4.64 1.49
C GLN A 90 -20.60 5.48 1.78
N ASN A 91 -21.12 6.12 0.73
CA ASN A 91 -22.38 6.80 0.79
C ASN A 91 -23.47 5.72 0.91
N ASN A 92 -23.74 5.27 2.13
CA ASN A 92 -24.87 4.39 2.47
C ASN A 92 -26.21 5.15 2.35
N PHE A 93 -26.31 6.07 1.39
CA PHE A 93 -27.53 6.79 1.07
C PHE A 93 -28.47 5.83 0.36
N THR A 94 -29.23 5.10 1.16
CA THR A 94 -30.40 4.38 0.69
C THR A 94 -31.43 5.43 0.28
N TRP A 95 -31.78 5.49 -1.00
CA TRP A 95 -32.88 6.33 -1.49
C TRP A 95 -34.17 6.01 -0.72
N ARG A 96 -34.65 6.97 0.08
CA ARG A 96 -35.90 6.83 0.84
C ARG A 96 -37.06 7.32 -0.04
N SER A 97 -37.87 6.40 -0.52
CA SER A 97 -39.16 6.74 -1.14
C SER A 97 -40.16 7.20 -0.08
N LEU A 98 -40.77 8.37 -0.28
CA LEU A 98 -41.88 8.86 0.57
C LEU A 98 -43.05 7.86 0.64
N ASN A 99 -43.22 7.06 -0.42
CA ASN A 99 -44.30 6.07 -0.53
C ASN A 99 -43.93 4.69 0.02
N ARG A 100 -42.76 4.52 0.64
CA ARG A 100 -42.29 3.22 1.15
C ARG A 100 -43.30 2.60 2.13
N LYS A 101 -43.79 3.36 3.11
CA LYS A 101 -44.77 2.87 4.09
C LYS A 101 -46.09 2.48 3.44
N SER A 102 -46.56 3.26 2.46
CA SER A 102 -47.79 2.96 1.71
C SER A 102 -47.64 1.66 0.90
N ARG A 103 -46.49 1.45 0.25
CA ARG A 103 -46.15 0.21 -0.47
C ARG A 103 -46.06 -1.00 0.47
N GLU A 104 -45.42 -0.84 1.63
CA GLU A 104 -45.33 -1.90 2.65
C GLU A 104 -46.73 -2.28 3.18
N GLN A 105 -47.59 -1.30 3.46
CA GLN A 105 -48.98 -1.56 3.88
C GLN A 105 -49.81 -2.24 2.78
N ALA A 106 -49.67 -1.82 1.52
CA ALA A 106 -50.34 -2.46 0.39
C ALA A 106 -49.88 -3.93 0.24
N LEU A 107 -48.58 -4.18 0.37
CA LEU A 107 -48.00 -5.53 0.32
C LEU A 107 -48.54 -6.42 1.45
N MET A 108 -48.62 -5.90 2.67
CA MET A 108 -49.21 -6.64 3.80
C MET A 108 -50.70 -6.96 3.58
N LYS A 109 -51.46 -6.03 3.00
CA LYS A 109 -52.87 -6.28 2.63
C LYS A 109 -53.01 -7.39 1.60
N VAL A 110 -52.20 -7.32 0.53
CA VAL A 110 -52.19 -8.34 -0.52
C VAL A 110 -51.77 -9.70 0.06
N GLN A 111 -50.74 -9.75 0.90
CA GLN A 111 -50.32 -10.99 1.56
C GLN A 111 -51.42 -11.59 2.42
N LYS A 112 -52.11 -10.77 3.23
CA LYS A 112 -53.23 -11.22 4.06
C LYS A 112 -54.39 -11.74 3.20
N GLN A 113 -54.71 -11.09 2.09
CA GLN A 113 -55.74 -11.56 1.16
C GLN A 113 -55.33 -12.86 0.47
N ASN A 114 -54.06 -12.99 0.09
CA ASN A 114 -53.53 -14.19 -0.54
C ASN A 114 -53.53 -15.40 0.41
N GLN A 115 -53.46 -15.20 1.74
CA GLN A 115 -53.60 -16.28 2.73
C GLN A 115 -55.00 -16.92 2.72
N ALA A 116 -56.04 -16.18 2.33
CA ALA A 116 -57.40 -16.73 2.23
C ALA A 116 -57.56 -17.73 1.07
N VAL A 117 -56.67 -17.71 0.06
CA VAL A 117 -56.71 -18.68 -1.05
C VAL A 117 -56.34 -20.10 -0.58
N PRO A 118 -55.15 -20.35 0.04
CA PRO A 118 -54.81 -21.67 0.53
C PRO A 118 -55.71 -22.12 1.68
N GLU A 119 -56.21 -21.21 2.54
CA GLU A 119 -57.19 -21.57 3.57
C GLU A 119 -58.49 -22.10 2.94
N ARG A 120 -59.01 -21.42 1.91
CA ARG A 120 -60.18 -21.91 1.15
C ARG A 120 -59.91 -23.21 0.42
N LEU A 121 -58.75 -23.36 -0.20
CA LEU A 121 -58.38 -24.62 -0.88
C LEU A 121 -58.26 -25.79 0.11
N ARG A 122 -57.84 -25.53 1.35
CA ARG A 122 -57.76 -26.55 2.41
C ARG A 122 -59.11 -26.89 3.02
N SER A 123 -60.01 -25.92 3.17
CA SER A 123 -61.33 -26.13 3.76
C SER A 123 -62.38 -26.63 2.76
N SER A 124 -62.15 -26.45 1.46
CA SER A 124 -63.04 -26.99 0.43
C SER A 124 -62.87 -28.49 0.33
N GLU A 125 -63.98 -29.23 0.41
CA GLU A 125 -63.95 -30.67 0.17
C GLU A 125 -63.64 -30.96 -1.30
N PRO A 126 -62.65 -31.82 -1.59
CA PRO A 126 -62.39 -32.24 -2.96
C PRO A 126 -63.58 -33.08 -3.46
N TRP A 127 -64.20 -32.64 -4.56
CA TRP A 127 -65.33 -33.35 -5.20
C TRP A 127 -64.94 -34.77 -5.66
N TYR A 128 -63.65 -34.99 -5.89
CA TYR A 128 -63.07 -36.28 -6.25
C TYR A 128 -62.22 -36.84 -5.10
N GLY A 129 -62.51 -38.07 -4.67
CA GLY A 129 -61.69 -38.77 -3.66
C GLY A 129 -60.34 -39.17 -4.24
N ALA A 130 -59.29 -38.39 -3.97
CA ALA A 130 -57.93 -38.66 -4.48
C ALA A 130 -57.41 -40.06 -4.14
N GLN A 131 -57.87 -40.64 -3.02
CA GLN A 131 -57.56 -42.01 -2.64
C GLN A 131 -58.29 -43.04 -3.51
N ARG A 132 -59.61 -42.87 -3.72
CA ARG A 132 -60.39 -43.74 -4.62
C ARG A 132 -59.86 -43.68 -6.05
N TRP A 133 -59.47 -42.51 -6.52
CA TRP A 133 -58.85 -42.36 -7.84
C TRP A 133 -57.50 -43.07 -7.95
N ARG A 134 -56.68 -43.05 -6.89
CA ARG A 134 -55.44 -43.82 -6.83
C ARG A 134 -55.72 -45.33 -6.86
N GLU A 135 -56.68 -45.78 -6.08
CA GLU A 135 -57.11 -47.18 -6.02
C GLU A 135 -57.71 -47.65 -7.37
N ASP A 136 -58.51 -46.82 -8.04
CA ASP A 136 -59.04 -47.11 -9.37
C ASP A 136 -57.92 -47.15 -10.43
N TRP A 137 -56.95 -46.22 -10.35
CA TRP A 137 -55.77 -46.23 -11.21
C TRP A 137 -54.90 -47.48 -11.01
N THR A 138 -54.64 -47.87 -9.76
CA THR A 138 -53.87 -49.08 -9.48
C THR A 138 -54.67 -50.33 -9.86
N ALA A 139 -55.98 -50.37 -9.65
CA ALA A 139 -56.84 -51.46 -10.08
C ALA A 139 -56.89 -51.58 -11.61
N MET A 140 -56.95 -50.47 -12.34
CA MET A 140 -56.82 -50.46 -13.80
C MET A 140 -55.44 -50.96 -14.24
N ALA A 141 -54.36 -50.49 -13.62
CA ALA A 141 -53.00 -50.90 -13.95
C ALA A 141 -52.67 -52.35 -13.54
N THR A 142 -53.42 -52.94 -12.60
CA THR A 142 -53.23 -54.33 -12.11
C THR A 142 -54.21 -55.30 -12.76
N ARG A 143 -55.14 -54.82 -13.60
CA ARG A 143 -56.10 -55.68 -14.29
C ARG A 143 -55.35 -56.59 -15.28
N PRO A 144 -55.45 -57.92 -15.13
CA PRO A 144 -54.84 -58.83 -16.08
C PRO A 144 -55.49 -58.64 -17.45
N CYS A 145 -54.68 -58.57 -18.51
CA CYS A 145 -55.17 -58.49 -19.88
C CYS A 145 -56.12 -59.67 -20.18
N THR A 146 -57.36 -59.40 -20.56
CA THR A 146 -58.38 -60.44 -20.83
C THR A 146 -58.32 -60.99 -22.26
N CYS A 147 -57.25 -60.68 -23.01
CA CYS A 147 -56.98 -61.18 -24.35
C CYS A 147 -56.84 -62.73 -24.31
N ARG A 148 -57.85 -63.47 -24.84
CA ARG A 148 -57.97 -64.94 -24.77
C ARG A 148 -57.11 -65.68 -25.81
N HIS A 149 -55.84 -65.29 -25.95
CA HIS A 149 -54.89 -66.01 -26.80
C HIS A 149 -53.62 -66.39 -26.04
N THR A 150 -53.14 -67.60 -26.35
CA THR A 150 -52.07 -68.33 -25.68
C THR A 150 -50.76 -67.55 -25.63
N TRP A 151 -50.21 -67.44 -24.43
CA TRP A 151 -48.96 -66.81 -24.05
C TRP A 151 -47.78 -67.07 -25.01
N ARG A 152 -47.29 -66.00 -25.64
CA ARG A 152 -45.85 -65.82 -25.91
C ARG A 152 -45.39 -64.57 -25.15
N LYS A 153 -44.47 -64.79 -24.21
CA LYS A 153 -43.55 -63.86 -23.54
C LYS A 153 -43.91 -62.36 -23.60
N ASP A 154 -44.37 -61.90 -22.43
CA ASP A 154 -44.06 -60.60 -21.81
C ASP A 154 -44.68 -59.30 -22.35
N ALA A 155 -45.69 -59.34 -23.24
CA ALA A 155 -46.58 -58.20 -23.50
C ALA A 155 -47.86 -58.58 -24.27
N CYS A 156 -49.04 -57.99 -23.94
CA CYS A 156 -50.21 -58.02 -24.84
C CYS A 156 -50.10 -56.83 -25.81
N GLU A 157 -49.81 -57.09 -27.09
CA GLU A 157 -49.55 -56.08 -28.14
C GLU A 157 -50.73 -55.11 -28.41
N VAL A 158 -51.93 -55.42 -27.91
CA VAL A 158 -53.10 -54.54 -28.04
C VAL A 158 -53.20 -53.52 -26.89
N CYS A 159 -52.68 -53.85 -25.71
CA CYS A 159 -52.84 -53.03 -24.49
C CYS A 159 -51.59 -52.22 -24.13
N GLY A 160 -50.42 -52.58 -24.65
CA GLY A 160 -49.17 -51.86 -24.39
C GLY A 160 -48.70 -51.88 -22.93
N GLU A 161 -49.22 -52.79 -22.09
CA GLU A 161 -48.85 -52.88 -20.68
C GLU A 161 -47.62 -53.78 -20.50
N THR A 162 -46.47 -53.17 -20.21
CA THR A 162 -45.27 -53.86 -19.73
C THR A 162 -45.44 -54.17 -18.24
N GLY A 163 -45.42 -55.45 -17.86
CA GLY A 163 -45.44 -55.87 -16.46
C GLY A 163 -44.32 -55.18 -15.68
N ARG A 164 -44.68 -54.34 -14.72
CA ARG A 164 -43.71 -53.60 -13.92
C ARG A 164 -43.59 -54.27 -12.55
N HIS A 165 -42.43 -54.90 -12.35
CA HIS A 165 -41.98 -55.46 -11.08
C HIS A 165 -42.17 -54.47 -9.93
N GLY A 166 -42.76 -54.95 -8.84
CA GLY A 166 -42.72 -54.29 -7.54
C GLY A 166 -41.26 -54.12 -7.11
N GLY A 167 -40.86 -52.86 -6.97
CA GLY A 167 -39.66 -52.46 -6.25
C GLY A 167 -40.11 -51.56 -5.12
N ASP A 168 -40.39 -52.16 -3.96
CA ASP A 168 -40.48 -51.44 -2.70
C ASP A 168 -39.12 -50.80 -2.43
N ALA A 169 -39.08 -49.47 -2.52
CA ALA A 169 -37.99 -48.66 -2.03
C ALA A 169 -38.58 -47.59 -1.11
N LEU A 170 -38.71 -47.96 0.18
CA LEU A 170 -38.32 -47.19 1.36
C LEU A 170 -38.60 -48.00 2.63
#